data_AF-A0A6S7FXX4-F1
#
_entry.id   AF-A0A6S7FXX4-F1
#
_cell.length_a   1.000
_cell.length_b   1.000
_cell.length_c   1.000
_cell.angle_alpha   90.00
_cell.angle_beta   90.00
_cell.angle_gamma   90.00
#
_symmetry.space_group_name_H-M   'P 1'
#
loop_
_entity.id
_entity.type
_entity.pdbx_description
1 polymer ?
#
loop_
_entity_poly.entity_id
_entity_poly.type
_entity_poly.pdbx_seq_one_letter_code
_entity_poly.pdbx_strand_id
1 'polypeptide(L)'
;MYGQYNRDLGKEVDREKTWWWLKKGDLKPETEALLCAAQEQALRTNYVKFHIDRTVESPLCRLCGEKEEHITHLISECKKLAQKEYKRRHDNVARIVHWKLCGLYQLEKAEEWYEHQPNGVIESDNVKILWDFNIQCDHVIECRRPDIVVVLKKEKECKIIDIAVPGDCRIGIKETENVEKYEELKREIRKIWAMKKVEVIPIVVGALGAVSNKLDKWIEKLGIHIRIELLQKTAFLGTARILRRSLES
;
A
#
# COMPACT_ATOMS: atom_id res chain seq x y z
N MET A 1 -16.90 19.49 -6.58
CA MET A 1 -18.04 19.15 -7.47
C MET A 1 -18.49 17.75 -7.08
N TYR A 2 -19.68 17.60 -6.47
CA TYR A 2 -20.10 16.36 -5.80
C TYR A 2 -19.91 15.08 -6.65
N GLY A 3 -19.42 14.02 -5.99
CA GLY A 3 -19.25 12.70 -6.59
C GLY A 3 -18.06 12.60 -7.54
N GLN A 4 -17.13 13.57 -7.50
CA GLN A 4 -15.92 13.56 -8.33
C GLN A 4 -15.09 12.32 -8.07
N TYR A 5 -14.92 11.94 -6.79
CA TYR A 5 -14.21 10.74 -6.42
C TYR A 5 -14.73 9.49 -7.16
N ASN A 6 -16.05 9.27 -7.15
CA ASN A 6 -16.67 8.12 -7.83
C ASN A 6 -16.54 8.15 -9.37
N ARG A 7 -16.34 9.33 -9.97
CA ARG A 7 -16.07 9.48 -11.41
C ARG A 7 -14.62 9.18 -11.76
N ASP A 8 -13.70 9.56 -10.88
CA ASP A 8 -12.26 9.41 -11.08
C ASP A 8 -11.76 7.98 -10.83
N LEU A 9 -12.56 7.14 -10.14
CA LEU A 9 -12.25 5.72 -9.96
C LEU A 9 -12.33 4.94 -11.29
N GLY A 10 -11.23 4.29 -11.64
CA GLY A 10 -11.11 3.46 -12.84
C GLY A 10 -11.96 2.18 -12.79
N LYS A 11 -12.05 1.49 -13.93
CA LYS A 11 -12.85 0.25 -14.10
C LYS A 11 -12.33 -0.94 -13.29
N GLU A 12 -11.06 -0.90 -12.89
CA GLU A 12 -10.41 -1.97 -12.13
C GLU A 12 -10.70 -1.89 -10.62
N VAL A 13 -11.33 -0.80 -10.18
CA VAL A 13 -11.70 -0.59 -8.77
C VAL A 13 -12.98 -1.34 -8.45
N ASP A 14 -12.97 -2.10 -7.35
CA ASP A 14 -14.19 -2.61 -6.74
C ASP A 14 -14.87 -1.45 -5.98
N ARG A 15 -15.91 -0.90 -6.61
CA ARG A 15 -16.65 0.25 -6.08
C ARG A 15 -17.35 -0.07 -4.77
N GLU A 16 -17.84 -1.29 -4.57
CA GLU A 16 -18.54 -1.62 -3.33
C GLU A 16 -17.56 -1.74 -2.17
N LYS A 17 -16.48 -2.51 -2.35
CA LYS A 17 -15.46 -2.74 -1.32
C LYS A 17 -14.71 -1.47 -0.95
N THR A 18 -14.55 -0.55 -1.90
CA THR A 18 -13.98 0.78 -1.66
C THR A 18 -14.71 1.55 -0.57
N TRP A 19 -16.01 1.30 -0.34
CA TRP A 19 -16.83 1.97 0.67
C TRP A 19 -17.08 1.15 1.94
N TRP A 20 -16.51 -0.07 2.07
CA TRP A 20 -16.75 -0.92 3.24
C TRP A 20 -16.26 -0.31 4.55
N TRP A 21 -15.21 0.51 4.52
CA TRP A 21 -14.72 1.20 5.71
C TRP A 21 -15.77 2.10 6.38
N LEU A 22 -16.65 2.76 5.60
CA LEU A 22 -17.77 3.56 6.12
C LEU A 22 -18.85 2.69 6.76
N LYS A 23 -19.09 1.48 6.23
CA LYS A 23 -20.06 0.54 6.82
C LYS A 23 -19.56 -0.01 8.15
N LYS A 24 -18.24 -0.10 8.31
CA LYS A 24 -17.63 -0.70 9.49
C LYS A 24 -17.60 0.23 10.71
N GLY A 25 -17.38 1.53 10.50
CA GLY A 25 -17.38 2.55 11.57
C GLY A 25 -16.22 2.40 12.56
N ASP A 26 -15.08 1.88 12.12
CA ASP A 26 -13.91 1.58 12.97
C ASP A 26 -12.94 2.77 13.13
N LEU A 27 -13.26 3.95 12.56
CA LEU A 27 -12.47 5.17 12.62
C LEU A 27 -13.15 6.21 13.52
N LYS A 28 -12.35 7.16 14.05
CA LYS A 28 -12.92 8.29 14.81
C LYS A 28 -13.71 9.21 13.85
N PRO A 29 -14.84 9.80 14.29
CA PRO A 29 -15.67 10.66 13.43
C PRO A 29 -14.89 11.77 12.71
N GLU A 30 -13.93 12.40 13.38
CA GLU A 30 -13.11 13.47 12.80
C GLU A 30 -12.15 12.95 11.72
N THR A 31 -11.73 11.69 11.85
CA THR A 31 -10.88 11.02 10.85
C THR A 31 -11.71 10.65 9.63
N GLU A 32 -12.91 10.10 9.82
CA GLU A 32 -13.82 9.80 8.71
C GLU A 32 -14.20 11.06 7.93
N ALA A 33 -14.58 12.13 8.64
CA ALA A 33 -14.91 13.43 8.04
C ALA A 33 -13.75 13.99 7.20
N LEU A 34 -12.52 13.94 7.72
CA LEU A 34 -11.31 14.36 7.00
C LEU A 34 -11.11 13.55 5.71
N LEU A 35 -11.30 12.24 5.76
CA LEU A 35 -11.10 11.35 4.62
C LEU A 35 -12.19 11.53 3.56
N CYS A 36 -13.45 11.69 3.95
CA CYS A 36 -14.54 12.03 3.04
C CYS A 36 -14.29 13.38 2.35
N ALA A 37 -13.85 14.39 3.11
CA ALA A 37 -13.47 15.68 2.54
C ALA A 37 -12.27 15.57 1.57
N ALA A 38 -11.30 14.70 1.87
CA ALA A 38 -10.17 14.42 0.99
C ALA A 38 -10.61 13.75 -0.31
N GLN A 39 -11.49 12.74 -0.24
CA GLN A 39 -12.06 12.05 -1.41
C GLN A 39 -12.78 13.03 -2.32
N GLU A 40 -13.62 13.92 -1.76
CA GLU A 40 -14.39 14.90 -2.53
C GLU A 40 -13.59 16.16 -2.92
N GLN A 41 -12.26 16.18 -2.71
CA GLN A 41 -11.39 17.33 -2.99
C GLN A 41 -11.88 18.63 -2.30
N ALA A 42 -12.50 18.49 -1.12
CA ALA A 42 -13.14 19.59 -0.37
C ALA A 42 -12.21 20.23 0.68
N LEU A 43 -10.99 19.73 0.81
CA LEU A 43 -9.99 20.27 1.73
C LEU A 43 -9.31 21.52 1.13
N ARG A 44 -8.95 22.49 1.98
CA ARG A 44 -8.36 23.76 1.57
C ARG A 44 -6.87 23.63 1.20
N THR A 45 -6.60 22.96 0.09
CA THR A 45 -5.28 22.93 -0.53
C THR A 45 -4.94 24.25 -1.23
N ASN A 46 -3.68 24.48 -1.60
CA ASN A 46 -3.29 25.67 -2.36
C ASN A 46 -3.96 25.71 -3.74
N TYR A 47 -4.27 24.57 -4.35
CA TYR A 47 -5.07 24.53 -5.57
C TYR A 47 -6.45 25.18 -5.35
N VAL A 48 -7.18 24.77 -4.32
CA VAL A 48 -8.48 25.36 -3.95
C VAL A 48 -8.33 26.83 -3.60
N LYS A 49 -7.35 27.17 -2.76
CA LYS A 49 -7.11 28.57 -2.34
C LYS A 49 -6.80 29.49 -3.52
N PHE A 50 -6.11 29.01 -4.55
CA PHE A 50 -5.69 29.79 -5.71
C PHE A 50 -6.80 29.91 -6.77
N HIS A 51 -7.44 28.80 -7.16
CA HIS A 51 -8.41 28.80 -8.25
C HIS A 51 -9.83 29.19 -7.81
N ILE A 52 -10.21 28.86 -6.56
CA ILE A 52 -11.56 29.05 -6.04
C ILE A 52 -11.59 30.25 -5.09
N ASP A 53 -10.84 30.18 -3.98
CA ASP A 53 -10.94 31.20 -2.92
C ASP A 53 -10.27 32.53 -3.30
N ARG A 54 -9.32 32.51 -4.26
CA ARG A 54 -8.46 33.65 -4.63
C ARG A 54 -7.71 34.25 -3.43
N THR A 55 -7.25 33.41 -2.50
CA THR A 55 -6.61 33.82 -1.23
C THR A 55 -5.10 33.62 -1.17
N VAL A 56 -4.51 32.98 -2.18
CA VAL A 56 -3.06 32.78 -2.31
C VAL A 56 -2.60 33.16 -3.71
N GLU A 57 -1.32 33.48 -3.86
CA GLU A 57 -0.72 33.92 -5.13
C GLU A 57 -0.29 32.77 -6.04
N SER A 58 -0.22 31.53 -5.53
CA SER A 58 0.25 30.37 -6.29
C SER A 58 -0.49 29.08 -5.91
N PRO A 59 -0.83 28.22 -6.89
CA PRO A 59 -1.43 26.91 -6.62
C PRO A 59 -0.40 25.84 -6.20
N LEU A 60 0.90 26.17 -6.20
CA LEU A 60 1.98 25.23 -5.96
C LEU A 60 1.93 24.65 -4.54
N CYS A 61 2.38 23.40 -4.43
CA CYS A 61 2.49 22.65 -3.18
C CYS A 61 3.30 23.41 -2.14
N ARG A 62 2.70 23.62 -0.96
CA ARG A 62 3.32 24.30 0.18
C ARG A 62 4.59 23.61 0.71
N LEU A 63 4.78 22.33 0.39
CA LEU A 63 5.92 21.54 0.87
C LEU A 63 7.05 21.47 -0.14
N CYS A 64 6.75 21.21 -1.42
CA CYS A 64 7.78 21.01 -2.44
C CYS A 64 7.92 22.18 -3.42
N GLY A 65 6.90 23.01 -3.60
CA GLY A 65 6.92 24.15 -4.52
C GLY A 65 6.96 23.79 -6.02
N GLU A 66 6.73 22.53 -6.41
CA GLU A 66 7.00 22.06 -7.78
C GLU A 66 5.76 21.70 -8.60
N LYS A 67 4.72 21.18 -7.95
CA LYS A 67 3.46 20.80 -8.59
C LYS A 67 2.31 21.48 -7.90
N GLU A 68 1.18 21.61 -8.59
CA GLU A 68 -0.06 22.08 -7.97
C GLU A 68 -0.47 21.20 -6.79
N GLU A 69 -0.95 21.83 -5.73
CA GLU A 69 -1.33 21.16 -4.50
C GLU A 69 -2.74 20.58 -4.58
N HIS A 70 -2.84 19.42 -5.22
CA HIS A 70 -4.04 18.58 -5.14
C HIS A 70 -3.95 17.63 -3.94
N ILE A 71 -5.08 17.05 -3.53
CA ILE A 71 -5.06 16.01 -2.48
C ILE A 71 -4.22 14.81 -2.92
N THR A 72 -4.35 14.38 -4.17
CA THR A 72 -3.55 13.30 -4.75
C THR A 72 -2.05 13.60 -4.65
N HIS A 73 -1.66 14.86 -4.87
CA HIS A 73 -0.27 15.28 -4.74
C HIS A 73 0.25 15.10 -3.31
N LEU A 74 -0.49 15.62 -2.31
CA LEU A 74 -0.10 15.52 -0.90
C LEU A 74 -0.03 14.07 -0.41
N ILE A 75 -0.96 13.21 -0.84
CA ILE A 75 -1.05 11.85 -0.29
C ILE A 75 -0.21 10.83 -1.04
N SER A 76 0.27 11.12 -2.26
CA SER A 76 0.95 10.09 -3.08
C SER A 76 2.08 10.56 -3.99
N GLU A 77 2.28 11.87 -4.23
CA GLU A 77 3.23 12.34 -5.26
C GLU A 77 4.26 13.36 -4.74
N CYS A 78 4.07 13.90 -3.54
CA CYS A 78 4.97 14.91 -3.00
C CYS A 78 6.29 14.28 -2.54
N LYS A 79 7.38 14.63 -3.23
CA LYS A 79 8.72 14.09 -2.93
C LYS A 79 9.22 14.37 -1.51
N LYS A 80 8.76 15.46 -0.88
CA LYS A 80 9.10 15.81 0.51
C LYS A 80 8.45 14.87 1.53
N LEU A 81 7.37 14.19 1.15
CA LEU A 81 6.64 13.24 2.00
C LEU A 81 7.02 11.79 1.74
N ALA A 82 7.57 11.49 0.55
CA ALA A 82 7.86 10.13 0.10
C ALA A 82 8.73 9.31 1.06
N GLN A 83 9.92 9.81 1.40
CA GLN A 83 10.93 9.03 2.15
C GLN A 83 10.53 8.73 3.59
N LYS A 84 9.57 9.48 4.16
CA LYS A 84 9.19 9.36 5.57
C LYS A 84 7.73 8.95 5.74
N GLU A 85 6.79 9.77 5.27
CA GLU A 85 5.38 9.55 5.55
C GLU A 85 4.78 8.47 4.64
N TYR A 86 5.11 8.45 3.35
CA TYR A 86 4.61 7.41 2.45
C TYR A 86 5.22 6.05 2.80
N LYS A 87 6.54 6.01 3.06
CA LYS A 87 7.21 4.81 3.57
C LYS A 87 6.57 4.29 4.85
N ARG A 88 6.30 5.16 5.84
CA ARG A 88 5.63 4.75 7.08
C ARG A 88 4.23 4.19 6.83
N ARG A 89 3.44 4.79 5.95
CA ARG A 89 2.09 4.28 5.60
C ARG A 89 2.19 2.91 4.93
N HIS A 90 3.12 2.76 4.00
CA HIS A 90 3.43 1.50 3.33
C HIS A 90 3.83 0.41 4.33
N ASP A 91 4.83 0.67 5.16
CA ASP A 91 5.39 -0.31 6.11
C ASP A 91 4.34 -0.80 7.11
N ASN A 92 3.39 0.05 7.51
CA ASN A 92 2.27 -0.34 8.37
C ASN A 92 1.32 -1.34 7.70
N VAL A 93 1.03 -1.17 6.40
CA VAL A 93 0.22 -2.13 5.64
C VAL A 93 0.99 -3.44 5.49
N ALA A 94 2.27 -3.34 5.13
CA ALA A 94 3.14 -4.50 5.00
C ALA A 94 3.26 -5.32 6.29
N ARG A 95 3.34 -4.64 7.43
CA ARG A 95 3.40 -5.27 8.75
C ARG A 95 2.20 -6.17 9.03
N ILE A 96 1.00 -5.80 8.60
CA ILE A 96 -0.21 -6.62 8.77
C ILE A 96 -0.08 -7.92 7.99
N VAL A 97 0.37 -7.82 6.73
CA VAL A 97 0.56 -8.99 5.86
C VAL A 97 1.60 -9.93 6.47
N HIS A 98 2.75 -9.38 6.91
CA HIS A 98 3.79 -10.17 7.58
C HIS A 98 3.28 -10.83 8.88
N TRP A 99 2.58 -10.10 9.75
CA TRP A 99 2.02 -10.64 11.00
C TRP A 99 1.06 -11.81 10.74
N LYS A 100 0.22 -11.69 9.70
CA LYS A 100 -0.70 -12.75 9.28
C LYS A 100 0.00 -13.97 8.71
N LEU A 101 1.05 -13.77 7.91
CA LEU A 101 1.88 -14.86 7.38
C LEU A 101 2.61 -15.60 8.51
N CYS A 102 3.16 -14.89 9.49
CA CYS A 102 3.77 -15.52 10.65
C CYS A 102 2.76 -16.37 11.42
N GLY A 103 1.53 -15.86 11.61
CA GLY A 103 0.46 -16.61 12.26
C GLY A 103 0.06 -17.88 11.49
N LEU A 104 -0.04 -17.80 10.16
CA LEU A 104 -0.34 -18.95 9.30
C LEU A 104 0.70 -20.06 9.45
N TYR A 105 1.98 -19.69 9.47
CA TYR A 105 3.10 -20.64 9.50
C TYR A 105 3.62 -20.94 10.91
N GLN A 106 2.90 -20.51 11.96
CA GLN A 106 3.25 -20.71 13.36
C GLN A 106 4.66 -20.22 13.71
N LEU A 107 5.07 -19.10 13.10
CA LEU A 107 6.31 -18.40 13.39
C LEU A 107 6.08 -17.35 14.49
N GLU A 108 7.17 -16.92 15.13
CA GLU A 108 7.14 -15.89 16.15
C GLU A 108 6.46 -14.60 15.65
N LYS A 109 5.49 -14.10 16.43
CA LYS A 109 4.78 -12.85 16.17
C LYS A 109 4.27 -12.25 17.47
N ALA A 110 4.03 -10.95 17.47
CA ALA A 110 3.32 -10.28 18.57
C ALA A 110 1.87 -10.78 18.71
N GLU A 111 1.29 -10.59 19.89
CA GLU A 111 -0.13 -10.85 20.15
C GLU A 111 -0.99 -10.00 19.20
N GLU A 112 -0.68 -8.72 19.11
CA GLU A 112 -1.40 -7.74 18.31
C GLU A 112 -0.62 -7.26 17.10
N TRP A 113 -1.30 -7.07 15.97
CA TRP A 113 -0.65 -6.70 14.70
C TRP A 113 0.03 -5.32 14.77
N TYR A 114 -0.49 -4.41 15.60
CA TYR A 114 0.01 -3.04 15.70
C TYR A 114 1.28 -2.92 16.56
N GLU A 115 1.59 -3.95 17.34
CA GLU A 115 2.84 -4.09 18.12
C GLU A 115 3.88 -4.92 17.38
N HIS A 116 3.47 -5.68 16.36
CA HIS A 116 4.34 -6.56 15.59
C HIS A 116 5.52 -5.80 14.96
N GLN A 117 6.72 -6.34 15.13
CA GLN A 117 7.92 -5.85 14.45
C GLN A 117 8.41 -6.94 13.50
N PRO A 118 8.35 -6.71 12.18
CA PRO A 118 8.85 -7.69 11.22
C PRO A 118 10.35 -7.92 11.38
N ASN A 119 10.74 -9.18 11.60
CA ASN A 119 12.14 -9.60 11.59
C ASN A 119 12.62 -9.68 10.13
N GLY A 120 13.83 -9.21 9.85
CA GLY A 120 14.39 -9.24 8.48
C GLY A 120 14.44 -10.65 7.88
N VAL A 121 14.67 -11.66 8.72
CA VAL A 121 14.56 -13.08 8.37
C VAL A 121 13.92 -13.82 9.54
N ILE A 122 12.90 -14.62 9.26
CA ILE A 122 12.32 -15.57 10.21
C ILE A 122 12.12 -16.92 9.51
N GLU A 123 12.51 -18.01 10.16
CA GLU A 123 12.45 -19.33 9.54
C GLU A 123 12.16 -20.47 10.52
N SER A 124 11.58 -21.53 9.97
CA SER A 124 11.44 -22.86 10.54
C SER A 124 12.01 -23.90 9.58
N ASP A 125 11.89 -25.19 9.91
CA ASP A 125 12.31 -26.29 9.01
C ASP A 125 11.57 -26.28 7.67
N ASN A 126 10.33 -25.76 7.64
CA ASN A 126 9.46 -25.84 6.47
C ASN A 126 9.30 -24.50 5.74
N VAL A 127 9.45 -23.38 6.44
CA VAL A 127 9.13 -22.06 5.89
C VAL A 127 10.22 -21.05 6.22
N LYS A 128 10.50 -20.14 5.30
CA LYS A 128 11.33 -18.96 5.52
C LYS A 128 10.61 -17.72 5.02
N ILE A 129 10.51 -16.69 5.84
CA ILE A 129 9.97 -15.38 5.46
C ILE A 129 11.12 -14.36 5.53
N LEU A 130 11.28 -13.60 4.46
CA LEU A 130 12.23 -12.50 4.34
C LEU A 130 11.44 -11.20 4.30
N TRP A 131 11.84 -10.21 5.10
CA TRP A 131 11.24 -8.88 5.14
C TRP A 131 12.24 -7.84 4.66
N ASP A 132 11.87 -7.03 3.67
CA ASP A 132 12.67 -5.94 3.10
C ASP A 132 14.13 -6.38 2.85
N PHE A 133 14.30 -7.59 2.30
CA PHE A 133 15.60 -8.27 2.19
C PHE A 133 16.10 -8.22 0.74
N ASN A 134 17.39 -7.91 0.58
CA ASN A 134 18.02 -7.84 -0.74
C ASN A 134 18.44 -9.24 -1.21
N ILE A 135 17.85 -9.71 -2.31
CA ILE A 135 18.13 -11.03 -2.86
C ILE A 135 19.40 -10.98 -3.71
N GLN A 136 20.32 -11.90 -3.43
CA GLN A 136 21.54 -12.06 -4.21
C GLN A 136 21.21 -12.81 -5.50
N CYS A 137 21.67 -12.27 -6.62
CA CYS A 137 21.46 -12.80 -7.96
C CYS A 137 22.81 -12.89 -8.68
N ASP A 138 22.92 -13.82 -9.63
CA ASP A 138 24.18 -14.09 -10.35
C ASP A 138 24.55 -12.97 -11.34
N HIS A 139 23.57 -12.14 -11.72
CA HIS A 139 23.78 -10.91 -12.49
C HIS A 139 23.05 -9.71 -11.85
N VAL A 140 23.37 -8.52 -12.35
CA VAL A 140 22.77 -7.27 -11.84
C VAL A 140 21.32 -7.18 -12.28
N ILE A 141 20.40 -7.26 -11.31
CA ILE A 141 18.98 -6.98 -11.46
C ILE A 141 18.68 -5.69 -10.70
N GLU A 142 17.92 -4.78 -11.32
CA GLU A 142 17.53 -3.52 -10.71
C GLU A 142 16.61 -3.73 -9.50
N CYS A 143 15.57 -4.56 -9.68
CA CYS A 143 14.52 -4.81 -8.68
C CYS A 143 14.72 -6.14 -7.96
N ARG A 144 15.57 -6.13 -6.91
CA ARG A 144 15.94 -7.33 -6.13
C ARG A 144 15.58 -7.31 -4.64
N ARG A 145 14.82 -6.29 -4.22
CA ARG A 145 14.36 -6.11 -2.84
C ARG A 145 12.83 -6.03 -2.79
N PRO A 146 12.12 -7.16 -2.69
CA PRO A 146 10.68 -7.19 -2.42
C PRO A 146 10.38 -6.84 -0.95
N ASP A 147 9.14 -6.45 -0.65
CA ASP A 147 8.73 -6.15 0.71
C ASP A 147 8.70 -7.42 1.57
N ILE A 148 8.13 -8.50 1.03
CA ILE A 148 8.07 -9.80 1.70
C ILE A 148 8.34 -10.92 0.70
N VAL A 149 9.16 -11.89 1.10
CA VAL A 149 9.33 -13.15 0.35
C VAL A 149 9.06 -14.33 1.25
N VAL A 150 8.15 -15.21 0.84
CA VAL A 150 7.84 -16.46 1.57
C VAL A 150 8.35 -17.63 0.76
N VAL A 151 9.21 -18.45 1.37
CA VAL A 151 9.77 -19.68 0.80
C VAL A 151 9.22 -20.87 1.54
N LEU A 152 8.50 -21.73 0.82
CA LEU A 152 7.98 -23.01 1.28
C LEU A 152 8.98 -24.10 0.88
N LYS A 153 9.82 -24.52 1.84
CA LYS A 153 11.01 -25.36 1.63
C LYS A 153 10.65 -26.75 1.10
N LYS A 154 9.56 -27.35 1.60
CA LYS A 154 9.11 -28.71 1.22
C LYS A 154 8.48 -28.75 -0.17
N GLU A 155 7.59 -27.81 -0.42
CA GLU A 155 6.82 -27.68 -1.66
C GLU A 155 7.70 -27.12 -2.79
N LYS A 156 8.84 -26.50 -2.44
CA LYS A 156 9.70 -25.73 -3.33
C LYS A 156 8.92 -24.62 -4.04
N GLU A 157 8.09 -23.92 -3.27
CA GLU A 157 7.32 -22.77 -3.75
C GLU A 157 7.84 -21.48 -3.12
N CYS A 158 7.80 -20.39 -3.88
CA CYS A 158 8.17 -19.07 -3.41
C CYS A 158 7.11 -18.04 -3.79
N LYS A 159 6.78 -17.15 -2.86
CA LYS A 159 5.87 -16.02 -3.08
C LYS A 159 6.66 -14.73 -2.88
N ILE A 160 6.73 -13.91 -3.92
CA ILE A 160 7.27 -12.55 -3.89
C ILE A 160 6.07 -11.62 -3.69
N ILE A 161 6.06 -10.85 -2.62
CA ILE A 161 4.94 -9.99 -2.25
C ILE A 161 5.43 -8.55 -2.24
N ASP A 162 4.78 -7.71 -3.02
CA ASP A 162 5.06 -6.27 -3.09
C ASP A 162 3.79 -5.50 -2.74
N ILE A 163 3.95 -4.50 -1.88
CA ILE A 163 2.88 -3.80 -1.21
C ILE A 163 2.92 -2.36 -1.69
N ALA A 164 1.75 -1.81 -2.03
CA ALA A 164 1.71 -0.44 -2.52
C ALA A 164 0.50 0.31 -2.00
N VAL A 165 0.73 1.60 -1.70
CA VAL A 165 -0.32 2.54 -1.29
C VAL A 165 -0.34 3.77 -2.21
N PRO A 166 -0.75 3.62 -3.49
CA PRO A 166 -0.76 4.69 -4.47
C PRO A 166 -1.97 5.62 -4.30
N GLY A 167 -2.06 6.66 -5.12
CA GLY A 167 -3.33 7.37 -5.32
C GLY A 167 -4.39 6.45 -5.94
N ASP A 168 -5.64 6.66 -5.57
CA ASP A 168 -6.74 5.71 -5.75
C ASP A 168 -7.08 5.41 -7.21
N CYS A 169 -6.95 6.40 -8.10
CA CYS A 169 -7.13 6.21 -9.54
C CYS A 169 -6.04 5.34 -10.20
N ARG A 170 -4.92 5.09 -9.49
CA ARG A 170 -3.75 4.37 -10.02
C ARG A 170 -3.61 2.94 -9.53
N ILE A 171 -4.55 2.42 -8.74
CA ILE A 171 -4.39 1.09 -8.12
C ILE A 171 -4.19 -0.02 -9.15
N GLY A 172 -4.96 -0.04 -10.25
CA GLY A 172 -4.86 -1.07 -11.28
C GLY A 172 -3.55 -1.04 -12.08
N ILE A 173 -3.11 0.17 -12.43
CA ILE A 173 -1.81 0.40 -13.06
C ILE A 173 -0.69 -0.07 -12.12
N LYS A 174 -0.76 0.30 -10.84
CA LYS A 174 0.24 -0.06 -9.83
C LYS A 174 0.32 -1.58 -9.62
N GLU A 175 -0.81 -2.28 -9.60
CA GLU A 175 -0.83 -3.74 -9.55
C GLU A 175 -0.06 -4.38 -10.70
N THR A 176 -0.27 -3.87 -11.92
CA THR A 176 0.40 -4.37 -13.13
C THR A 176 1.89 -4.06 -13.12
N GLU A 177 2.26 -2.82 -12.80
CA GLU A 177 3.65 -2.39 -12.63
C GLU A 177 4.40 -3.29 -11.62
N ASN A 178 3.77 -3.63 -10.50
CA ASN A 178 4.37 -4.48 -9.47
C ASN A 178 4.63 -5.92 -9.94
N VAL A 179 3.72 -6.49 -10.74
CA VAL A 179 3.92 -7.83 -11.31
C VAL A 179 5.07 -7.83 -12.31
N GLU A 180 5.11 -6.84 -13.20
CA GLU A 180 6.16 -6.68 -14.21
C GLU A 180 7.53 -6.44 -13.57
N LYS A 181 7.59 -5.57 -12.56
CA LYS A 181 8.79 -5.20 -11.80
C LYS A 181 9.57 -6.41 -11.27
N TYR A 182 8.89 -7.46 -10.82
CA TYR A 182 9.53 -8.65 -10.23
C TYR A 182 9.54 -9.88 -11.13
N GLU A 183 9.16 -9.76 -12.40
CA GLU A 183 9.14 -10.90 -13.32
C GLU A 183 10.55 -11.45 -13.59
N GLU A 184 11.57 -10.58 -13.65
CA GLU A 184 12.98 -11.01 -13.77
C GLU A 184 13.46 -11.70 -12.48
N LEU A 185 13.27 -11.07 -11.32
CA LEU A 185 13.65 -11.65 -10.03
C LEU A 185 12.98 -13.01 -9.78
N LYS A 186 11.72 -13.16 -10.18
CA LYS A 186 10.98 -14.42 -10.13
C LYS A 186 11.68 -15.53 -10.91
N ARG A 187 12.21 -15.25 -12.10
CA ARG A 187 12.95 -16.23 -12.92
C ARG A 187 14.27 -16.60 -12.25
N GLU A 188 14.96 -15.63 -11.68
CA GLU A 188 16.25 -15.84 -11.02
C GLU A 188 16.10 -16.62 -9.71
N ILE A 189 15.16 -16.28 -8.84
CA ILE A 189 14.83 -17.07 -7.65
C ILE A 189 14.48 -18.51 -8.04
N ARG A 190 13.73 -18.71 -9.14
CA ARG A 190 13.35 -20.05 -9.60
C ARG A 190 14.58 -20.90 -9.93
N LYS A 191 15.57 -20.31 -10.59
CA LYS A 191 16.82 -20.99 -10.97
C LYS A 191 17.73 -21.18 -9.76
N ILE A 192 18.11 -20.09 -9.07
CA ILE A 192 19.13 -20.08 -8.01
C ILE A 192 18.68 -20.94 -6.83
N TRP A 193 17.39 -20.87 -6.45
CA TRP A 193 16.86 -21.64 -5.32
C TRP A 193 16.21 -22.96 -5.75
N ALA A 194 16.32 -23.34 -7.04
CA ALA A 194 15.72 -24.56 -7.60
C ALA A 194 14.23 -24.75 -7.23
N MET A 195 13.45 -23.67 -7.29
CA MET A 195 12.04 -23.66 -6.91
C MET A 195 11.17 -24.26 -8.03
N LYS A 196 10.18 -25.07 -7.65
CA LYS A 196 9.17 -25.59 -8.59
C LYS A 196 8.27 -24.47 -9.10
N LYS A 197 7.84 -23.58 -8.21
CA LYS A 197 6.93 -22.46 -8.50
C LYS A 197 7.41 -21.19 -7.81
N VAL A 198 7.37 -20.08 -8.54
CA VAL A 198 7.59 -18.74 -7.97
C VAL A 198 6.49 -17.82 -8.49
N GLU A 199 5.84 -17.09 -7.59
CA GLU A 199 4.69 -16.25 -7.91
C GLU A 199 4.86 -14.84 -7.34
N VAL A 200 4.50 -13.81 -8.12
CA VAL A 200 4.45 -12.42 -7.68
C VAL A 200 3.02 -12.09 -7.28
N ILE A 201 2.85 -11.52 -6.07
CA ILE A 201 1.56 -11.20 -5.46
C ILE A 201 1.57 -9.72 -5.06
N PRO A 202 1.00 -8.82 -5.89
CA PRO A 202 0.86 -7.43 -5.52
C PRO A 202 -0.30 -7.26 -4.51
N ILE A 203 -0.05 -6.54 -3.41
CA ILE A 203 -1.09 -6.12 -2.45
C ILE A 203 -1.19 -4.61 -2.51
N VAL A 204 -2.19 -4.10 -3.23
CA VAL A 204 -2.36 -2.68 -3.50
C VAL A 204 -3.64 -2.15 -2.87
N VAL A 205 -3.52 -1.06 -2.12
CA VAL A 205 -4.65 -0.34 -1.50
C VAL A 205 -4.48 1.15 -1.72
N GLY A 206 -5.49 1.83 -2.23
CA GLY A 206 -5.47 3.27 -2.45
C GLY A 206 -5.25 4.05 -1.16
N ALA A 207 -4.56 5.19 -1.26
CA ALA A 207 -4.33 6.09 -0.14
C ALA A 207 -5.63 6.61 0.50
N LEU A 208 -6.73 6.67 -0.26
CA LEU A 208 -8.08 7.00 0.18
C LEU A 208 -9.03 5.78 0.15
N GLY A 209 -8.47 4.57 0.22
CA GLY A 209 -9.20 3.34 0.46
C GLY A 209 -9.75 2.62 -0.76
N ALA A 210 -9.49 3.08 -1.99
CA ALA A 210 -9.85 2.32 -3.18
C ALA A 210 -9.16 0.96 -3.21
N VAL A 211 -9.90 -0.06 -3.63
CA VAL A 211 -9.39 -1.43 -3.73
C VAL A 211 -9.71 -2.03 -5.09
N SER A 212 -8.79 -2.85 -5.58
CA SER A 212 -8.94 -3.51 -6.89
C SER A 212 -9.93 -4.67 -6.80
N ASN A 213 -10.62 -4.94 -7.91
CA ASN A 213 -11.45 -6.14 -8.07
C ASN A 213 -10.64 -7.46 -8.02
N LYS A 214 -9.30 -7.39 -8.10
CA LYS A 214 -8.40 -8.53 -7.98
C LYS A 214 -7.87 -8.74 -6.56
N LEU A 215 -8.10 -7.82 -5.63
CA LEU A 215 -7.47 -7.86 -4.30
C LEU A 215 -7.77 -9.16 -3.55
N ASP A 216 -9.01 -9.66 -3.59
CA ASP A 216 -9.35 -10.94 -2.93
C ASP A 216 -8.58 -12.11 -3.52
N LYS A 217 -8.42 -12.15 -4.85
CA LYS A 217 -7.64 -13.18 -5.54
C LYS A 217 -6.17 -13.14 -5.12
N TRP A 218 -5.61 -11.95 -4.89
CA TRP A 218 -4.25 -11.81 -4.39
C TRP A 218 -4.12 -12.27 -2.94
N ILE A 219 -5.08 -11.91 -2.07
CA ILE A 219 -5.12 -12.36 -0.67
C ILE A 219 -5.30 -13.89 -0.58
N GLU A 220 -6.16 -14.47 -1.43
CA GLU A 220 -6.36 -15.92 -1.50
C GLU A 220 -5.06 -16.66 -1.82
N LYS A 221 -4.27 -16.14 -2.77
CA LYS A 221 -2.94 -16.69 -3.11
C LYS A 221 -1.94 -16.64 -1.96
N LEU A 222 -2.09 -15.71 -1.01
CA LEU A 222 -1.26 -15.68 0.19
C LEU A 222 -1.60 -16.86 1.13
N GLY A 223 -2.83 -17.36 1.10
CA GLY A 223 -3.31 -18.41 2.00
C GLY A 223 -3.67 -17.91 3.40
N ILE A 224 -3.83 -16.59 3.56
CA ILE A 224 -4.16 -15.93 4.83
C ILE A 224 -5.53 -15.28 4.76
N HIS A 225 -6.19 -15.16 5.92
CA HIS A 225 -7.41 -14.37 6.03
C HIS A 225 -7.10 -12.95 6.51
N ILE A 226 -7.33 -11.97 5.63
CA ILE A 226 -7.22 -10.54 5.91
C ILE A 226 -8.53 -9.86 5.52
N ARG A 227 -9.10 -9.11 6.45
CA ARG A 227 -10.23 -8.21 6.19
C ARG A 227 -9.72 -6.99 5.40
N ILE A 228 -10.36 -6.68 4.28
CA ILE A 228 -9.98 -5.55 3.42
C ILE A 228 -10.06 -4.22 4.19
N GLU A 229 -11.04 -4.10 5.08
CA GLU A 229 -11.27 -2.93 5.92
C GLU A 229 -10.08 -2.68 6.86
N LEU A 230 -9.34 -3.72 7.27
CA LEU A 230 -8.14 -3.55 8.07
C LEU A 230 -6.99 -2.94 7.24
N LEU A 231 -6.85 -3.35 5.98
CA LEU A 231 -5.86 -2.76 5.07
C LEU A 231 -6.22 -1.30 4.75
N GLN A 232 -7.50 -1.04 4.42
CA GLN A 232 -8.03 0.30 4.20
C GLN A 232 -7.81 1.20 5.43
N LYS A 233 -8.22 0.75 6.62
CA LYS A 233 -8.04 1.48 7.89
C LYS A 233 -6.57 1.87 8.08
N THR A 234 -5.65 0.98 7.77
CA THR A 234 -4.22 1.23 7.96
C THR A 234 -3.68 2.25 6.96
N ALA A 235 -4.08 2.17 5.69
CA ALA A 235 -3.78 3.18 4.69
C ALA A 235 -4.37 4.55 5.11
N PHE A 236 -5.63 4.57 5.56
CA PHE A 236 -6.33 5.76 6.00
C PHE A 236 -5.67 6.46 7.18
N LEU A 237 -5.24 5.74 8.20
CA LEU A 237 -4.55 6.34 9.35
C LEU A 237 -3.25 7.03 8.92
N GLY A 238 -2.51 6.43 7.98
CA GLY A 238 -1.33 7.06 7.38
C GLY A 238 -1.68 8.30 6.56
N THR A 239 -2.73 8.24 5.74
CA THR A 239 -3.18 9.36 4.92
C THR A 239 -3.71 10.53 5.76
N ALA A 240 -4.53 10.26 6.77
CA ALA A 240 -5.05 11.26 7.70
C ALA A 240 -3.90 11.98 8.43
N ARG A 241 -2.87 11.24 8.85
CA ARG A 241 -1.65 11.83 9.45
C ARG A 241 -0.94 12.77 8.47
N ILE A 242 -0.76 12.36 7.22
CA ILE A 242 -0.16 13.18 6.17
C ILE A 242 -0.95 14.47 5.97
N LEU A 243 -2.27 14.35 5.84
CA LEU A 243 -3.16 15.48 5.60
C LEU A 243 -3.16 16.46 6.78
N ARG A 244 -3.33 16.00 8.02
CA ARG A 244 -3.27 16.87 9.21
C ARG A 244 -1.95 17.62 9.28
N ARG A 245 -0.83 16.90 9.13
CA ARG A 245 0.51 17.52 9.17
C ARG A 245 0.76 18.53 8.06
N SER A 246 0.16 18.32 6.88
CA SER A 246 0.37 19.20 5.73
C SER A 246 -0.63 20.37 5.71
N LEU A 247 -1.85 20.17 6.20
CA LEU A 247 -2.95 21.12 6.06
C LEU A 247 -3.17 22.00 7.29
N GLU A 248 -2.80 21.53 8.49
CA GLU A 248 -2.91 22.25 9.75
C GLU A 248 -1.61 22.98 10.14
N SER A 249 -0.58 22.91 9.29
CA SER A 249 0.70 23.64 9.43
C SER A 249 0.63 25.07 8.92
#